data_AF-A0A914U0L1-F1
#
_entry.id   AF-A0A914U0L1-F1
#
_cell.length_a   1.000
_cell.length_b   1.000
_cell.length_c   1.000
_cell.angle_alpha   90.00
_cell.angle_beta   90.00
_cell.angle_gamma   90.00
#
_symmetry.space_group_name_H-M   'P 1'
#
loop_
_entity.id
_entity.type
_entity.pdbx_description
1 polymer ?
#
loop_
_entity_poly.entity_id
_entity_poly.type
_entity_poly.pdbx_seq_one_letter_code
_entity_poly.pdbx_strand_id
1 'polypeptide(L)'
;MDIPQPLIFLGILLIIPLQICLSPQRSSDLDYYAIQLKTQVLKIWNELTSTDTEDAELEEVDSKVPEEINIENFNKKEYFAASNTPRDPRPPHIKFRVGDIVYHKLNKYRGVIIGWDTQANAPEFWLTKVRGSKKERDDTGPNYAVLIDTRFRAVPQLGYVMEKNIERVEETSKIYHPLVNKYFERYNPVDATYIPRPYLRQVYPND
;
A
#
# COMPACT_ATOMS: atom_id res chain seq x y z
N MET A 1 27.70 46.13 -8.36
CA MET A 1 28.26 44.86 -7.86
C MET A 1 27.68 43.76 -8.73
N ASP A 2 28.48 43.23 -9.65
CA ASP A 2 28.06 42.12 -10.50
C ASP A 2 28.11 40.83 -9.70
N ILE A 3 26.98 40.12 -9.64
CA ILE A 3 26.90 38.85 -8.92
C ILE A 3 27.67 37.80 -9.74
N PRO A 4 28.66 37.09 -9.14
CA PRO A 4 29.40 36.05 -9.83
C PRO A 4 28.46 34.99 -10.39
N GLN A 5 28.60 34.67 -11.69
CA GLN A 5 27.83 33.60 -12.35
C GLN A 5 27.74 32.28 -11.57
N PRO A 6 28.78 31.75 -10.90
CA PRO A 6 28.65 30.51 -10.12
C PRO A 6 27.67 30.60 -8.94
N LEU A 7 27.50 31.78 -8.34
CA LEU A 7 26.55 31.99 -7.25
C LEU A 7 25.09 32.00 -7.75
N ILE A 8 24.88 32.44 -8.99
CA ILE A 8 23.56 32.36 -9.65
C ILE A 8 23.19 30.89 -9.89
N PHE A 9 24.12 30.06 -10.36
CA PHE A 9 23.89 28.62 -10.53
C PHE A 9 23.62 27.91 -9.20
N LEU A 10 24.36 28.24 -8.14
CA LEU A 10 24.12 27.68 -6.81
C LEU A 10 22.74 28.10 -6.25
N GLY A 11 22.35 29.35 -6.48
CA GLY A 11 21.03 29.87 -6.14
C GLY A 11 19.92 29.11 -6.85
N ILE A 12 20.04 28.89 -8.16
CA ILE A 12 19.07 28.12 -8.96
C ILE A 12 18.98 26.67 -8.47
N LEU A 13 20.11 26.05 -8.12
CA LEU A 13 20.18 24.66 -7.65
C LEU A 13 19.52 24.45 -6.28
N LEU A 14 19.41 25.51 -5.46
CA LEU A 14 18.69 25.48 -4.18
C LEU A 14 17.24 25.97 -4.29
N ILE A 15 16.98 26.98 -5.14
CA ILE A 15 15.67 27.61 -5.30
C ILE A 15 14.69 26.70 -6.05
N ILE A 16 15.13 25.97 -7.09
CA ILE A 16 14.23 25.05 -7.82
C ILE A 16 13.70 23.92 -6.92
N PRO A 17 14.53 23.17 -6.16
CA PRO A 17 14.01 22.18 -5.22
C PRO A 17 13.16 22.81 -4.12
N LEU A 18 13.54 24.00 -3.62
CA LEU A 18 12.75 24.71 -2.62
C LEU A 18 11.38 25.14 -3.16
N GLN A 19 11.31 25.59 -4.41
CA GLN A 19 10.07 25.99 -5.09
C GLN A 19 9.18 24.79 -5.43
N ILE A 20 9.77 23.63 -5.70
CA ILE A 20 9.03 22.35 -5.79
C ILE A 20 8.46 21.97 -4.41
N CYS A 21 9.24 22.10 -3.33
CA CYS A 21 8.80 21.87 -1.95
C CYS A 21 7.67 22.82 -1.50
N LEU A 22 7.67 24.06 -1.98
CA LEU A 22 6.71 25.11 -1.59
C LEU A 22 5.52 25.24 -2.55
N SER A 23 5.50 24.51 -3.68
CA SER A 23 4.39 24.61 -4.63
C SER A 23 3.10 23.98 -4.07
N PRO A 24 1.93 24.61 -4.24
CA PRO A 24 0.65 24.07 -3.73
C PRO A 24 0.15 22.85 -4.53
N GLN A 25 0.89 22.44 -5.56
CA GLN A 25 0.54 21.37 -6.51
C GLN A 25 1.45 20.14 -6.29
N ARG A 26 1.63 19.80 -5.01
CA ARG A 26 2.41 18.68 -4.51
C ARG A 26 1.69 17.37 -4.84
N SER A 27 2.13 16.67 -5.89
CA SER A 27 1.59 15.35 -6.24
C SER A 27 2.10 14.29 -5.26
N SER A 28 1.27 13.27 -4.98
CA SER A 28 1.64 12.14 -4.12
C SER A 28 2.84 11.34 -4.62
N ASP A 29 3.19 11.47 -5.92
CA ASP A 29 4.41 10.90 -6.49
C ASP A 29 5.66 11.59 -5.93
N LEU A 30 5.65 12.91 -5.76
CA LEU A 30 6.77 13.65 -5.18
C LEU A 30 6.96 13.30 -3.70
N ASP A 31 5.87 13.09 -2.96
CA ASP A 31 5.93 12.61 -1.58
C ASP A 31 6.52 11.21 -1.50
N TYR A 32 6.11 10.31 -2.40
CA TYR A 32 6.70 8.96 -2.48
C TYR A 32 8.20 9.00 -2.75
N TYR A 33 8.65 9.75 -3.77
CA TYR A 33 10.07 9.86 -4.09
C TYR A 33 10.86 10.57 -3.00
N ALA A 34 10.29 11.60 -2.35
CA ALA A 34 10.92 12.28 -1.22
C ALA A 34 11.07 11.34 -0.01
N ILE A 35 10.07 10.51 0.29
CA ILE A 35 10.13 9.50 1.36
C ILE A 35 11.12 8.39 1.00
N GLN A 36 11.15 7.94 -0.25
CA GLN A 36 12.10 6.94 -0.72
C GLN A 36 13.53 7.49 -0.65
N LEU A 37 13.76 8.72 -1.10
CA LEU A 37 15.04 9.40 -0.97
C LEU A 37 15.44 9.54 0.50
N LYS A 38 14.52 9.97 1.37
CA LYS A 38 14.76 10.08 2.80
C LYS A 38 15.15 8.75 3.43
N THR A 39 14.46 7.66 3.08
CA THR A 39 14.79 6.32 3.60
C THR A 39 16.12 5.80 3.08
N GLN A 40 16.47 6.04 1.81
CA GLN A 40 17.78 5.70 1.25
C GLN A 40 18.90 6.52 1.92
N VAL A 41 18.69 7.83 2.11
CA VAL A 41 19.65 8.71 2.79
C VAL A 41 19.81 8.33 4.26
N LEU A 42 18.72 8.00 4.97
CA LEU A 42 18.79 7.51 6.34
C LEU A 42 19.53 6.18 6.45
N LYS A 43 19.33 5.28 5.48
CA LYS A 43 20.07 4.01 5.43
C LYS A 43 21.57 4.26 5.25
N ILE A 44 21.93 5.08 4.27
CA ILE A 44 23.32 5.46 4.00
C ILE A 44 23.94 6.20 5.20
N TRP A 45 23.19 7.10 5.83
CA TRP A 45 23.63 7.81 7.03
C TRP A 45 23.91 6.83 8.17
N ASN A 46 22.98 5.92 8.46
CA ASN A 46 23.15 4.92 9.51
C ASN A 46 24.34 4.00 9.23
N GLU A 47 24.55 3.60 7.97
CA GLU A 47 25.68 2.78 7.50
C GLU A 47 27.03 3.54 7.57
N LEU A 48 27.02 4.87 7.39
CA LEU A 48 28.20 5.73 7.55
C LEU A 48 28.51 6.07 9.01
N THR A 49 27.48 6.14 9.87
CA THR A 49 27.62 6.47 11.30
C THR A 49 27.76 5.25 12.20
N SER A 50 27.60 4.04 11.67
CA SER A 50 28.02 2.81 12.35
C SER A 50 29.55 2.69 12.26
N THR A 51 30.26 3.42 13.11
CA THR A 51 31.67 3.18 13.41
C THR A 51 31.78 2.11 14.48
N ASP A 52 32.53 1.04 14.18
CA ASP A 52 32.90 -0.01 15.11
C ASP A 52 33.57 0.58 16.35
N THR A 53 32.86 0.59 17.48
CA THR A 53 33.46 0.72 18.81
C THR A 53 32.93 -0.41 19.67
N GLU A 54 33.81 -1.37 19.91
CA GLU A 54 33.68 -2.39 20.95
C GLU A 54 33.55 -1.74 22.34
N ASP A 55 32.70 -2.37 23.15
CA ASP A 55 32.64 -2.40 24.62
C ASP A 55 32.06 -1.20 25.41
N ALA A 56 30.78 -1.35 25.80
CA ALA A 56 30.32 -1.05 27.15
C ALA A 56 29.05 -1.89 27.47
N GLU A 57 29.21 -2.89 28.34
CA GLU A 57 28.10 -3.64 28.96
C GLU A 57 27.16 -2.69 29.72
N LEU A 58 25.89 -2.67 29.33
CA LEU A 58 24.78 -2.20 30.18
C LEU A 58 23.64 -3.21 30.06
N GLU A 59 23.10 -3.53 31.24
CA GLU A 59 22.26 -4.68 31.57
C GLU A 59 21.02 -4.88 30.66
N GLU A 60 20.73 -6.15 30.39
CA GLU A 60 19.53 -6.65 29.73
C GLU A 60 18.25 -6.10 30.39
N VAL A 61 17.52 -5.26 29.64
CA VAL A 61 16.06 -5.21 29.74
C VAL A 61 15.51 -6.03 28.58
N ASP A 62 15.01 -7.23 28.91
CA ASP A 62 14.28 -8.13 28.01
C ASP A 62 13.07 -7.41 27.40
N SER A 63 13.33 -6.69 26.31
CA SER A 63 12.34 -6.38 25.31
C SER A 63 12.69 -7.25 24.11
N LYS A 64 12.16 -8.48 24.11
CA LYS A 64 11.92 -9.22 22.87
C LYS A 64 11.20 -8.29 21.88
N VAL A 65 11.97 -7.57 21.09
CA VAL A 65 11.57 -7.07 19.78
C VAL A 65 11.29 -8.36 19.01
N PRO A 66 10.02 -8.68 18.71
CA PRO A 66 9.75 -9.90 17.98
C PRO A 66 10.38 -9.73 16.60
N GLU A 67 11.42 -10.53 16.38
CA GLU A 67 12.00 -10.93 15.11
C GLU A 67 11.03 -10.63 13.97
N GLU A 68 11.42 -9.74 13.05
CA GLU A 68 10.63 -9.41 11.88
C GLU A 68 10.18 -10.71 11.22
N ILE A 69 8.89 -11.03 11.39
CA ILE A 69 8.30 -12.26 10.88
C ILE A 69 8.60 -12.28 9.38
N ASN A 70 9.42 -13.24 8.95
CA ASN A 70 9.79 -13.41 7.55
C ASN A 70 8.56 -13.85 6.75
N ILE A 71 7.77 -12.88 6.30
CA ILE A 71 6.55 -13.04 5.50
C ILE A 71 6.89 -13.70 4.13
N GLU A 72 8.15 -13.79 3.73
CA GLU A 72 8.58 -14.39 2.46
C GLU A 72 8.45 -15.93 2.42
N ASN A 73 8.41 -16.60 3.58
CA ASN A 73 8.26 -18.06 3.64
C ASN A 73 6.82 -18.55 3.44
N PHE A 74 5.83 -17.66 3.46
CA PHE A 74 4.47 -18.01 3.07
C PHE A 74 4.38 -17.92 1.55
N ASN A 75 3.81 -18.96 0.91
CA ASN A 75 3.53 -18.91 -0.51
C ASN A 75 2.51 -17.78 -0.74
N LYS A 76 3.02 -16.58 -1.01
CA LYS A 76 2.26 -15.33 -1.19
C LYS A 76 1.21 -15.45 -2.29
N LYS A 77 1.28 -16.49 -3.11
CA LYS A 77 0.29 -16.85 -4.12
C LYS A 77 -1.00 -17.41 -3.55
N GLU A 78 -1.07 -17.89 -2.32
CA GLU A 78 -2.29 -18.54 -1.81
C GLU A 78 -3.17 -17.60 -0.97
N TYR A 79 -2.55 -16.76 -0.15
CA TYR A 79 -3.25 -15.89 0.79
C TYR A 79 -3.60 -14.52 0.20
N PHE A 80 -4.43 -13.77 0.94
CA PHE A 80 -4.76 -12.37 0.67
C PHE A 80 -5.31 -12.14 -0.74
N ALA A 81 -6.19 -13.03 -1.20
CA ALA A 81 -6.76 -13.06 -2.54
C ALA A 81 -5.75 -13.18 -3.70
N ALA A 82 -4.48 -13.52 -3.44
CA ALA A 82 -3.45 -13.59 -4.48
C ALA A 82 -3.46 -14.88 -5.32
N SER A 83 -4.38 -15.81 -5.05
CA SER A 83 -4.52 -17.05 -5.81
C SER A 83 -4.86 -16.79 -7.27
N ASN A 84 -4.14 -17.50 -8.15
CA ASN A 84 -4.37 -17.50 -9.60
C ASN A 84 -5.49 -18.48 -10.02
N THR A 85 -6.15 -19.15 -9.07
CA THR A 85 -7.30 -20.01 -9.37
C THR A 85 -8.47 -19.14 -9.85
N PRO A 86 -9.06 -19.45 -11.02
CA PRO A 86 -10.25 -18.74 -11.50
C PRO A 86 -11.41 -18.81 -10.51
N ARG A 87 -12.07 -17.68 -10.31
CA ARG A 87 -13.24 -17.51 -9.45
C ARG A 87 -14.50 -17.50 -10.29
N ASP A 88 -14.93 -18.70 -10.66
CA ASP A 88 -16.07 -18.94 -11.54
C ASP A 88 -16.95 -20.09 -11.01
N PRO A 89 -18.25 -19.86 -10.74
CA PRO A 89 -18.98 -18.59 -10.84
C PRO A 89 -18.63 -17.61 -9.71
N ARG A 90 -18.85 -16.31 -9.92
CA ARG A 90 -18.82 -15.33 -8.82
C ARG A 90 -20.01 -15.56 -7.89
N PRO A 91 -19.80 -15.85 -6.59
CA PRO A 91 -20.89 -16.05 -5.66
C PRO A 91 -21.75 -14.78 -5.51
N PRO A 92 -23.09 -14.90 -5.41
CA PRO A 92 -23.99 -13.75 -5.40
C PRO A 92 -23.84 -12.86 -4.15
N HIS A 93 -23.25 -13.38 -3.07
CA HIS A 93 -23.02 -12.64 -1.83
C HIS A 93 -21.76 -11.76 -1.87
N ILE A 94 -20.90 -11.90 -2.89
CA ILE A 94 -19.74 -11.02 -3.09
C ILE A 94 -20.24 -9.69 -3.67
N LYS A 95 -20.21 -8.63 -2.85
CA LYS A 95 -20.81 -7.33 -3.23
C LYS A 95 -19.92 -6.50 -4.16
N PHE A 96 -18.62 -6.49 -3.92
CA PHE A 96 -17.68 -5.65 -4.66
C PHE A 96 -16.87 -6.46 -5.67
N ARG A 97 -16.41 -5.79 -6.72
CA ARG A 97 -15.68 -6.40 -7.84
C ARG A 97 -14.24 -5.93 -7.88
N VAL A 98 -13.39 -6.73 -8.52
CA VAL A 98 -12.05 -6.29 -8.89
C VAL A 98 -12.13 -5.04 -9.79
N GLY A 99 -11.40 -4.00 -9.39
CA GLY A 99 -11.42 -2.69 -10.05
C GLY A 99 -12.36 -1.67 -9.40
N ASP A 100 -13.22 -2.07 -8.47
CA ASP A 100 -14.03 -1.12 -7.70
C ASP A 100 -13.16 -0.27 -6.77
N ILE A 101 -13.51 1.02 -6.67
CA ILE A 101 -12.93 1.94 -5.69
C ILE A 101 -13.80 1.92 -4.42
N VAL A 102 -13.16 1.70 -3.28
CA VAL A 102 -13.82 1.60 -1.99
C VAL A 102 -13.21 2.54 -0.95
N TYR A 103 -14.03 2.92 0.02
CA TYR A 103 -13.64 3.66 1.21
C TYR A 103 -13.69 2.75 2.43
N HIS A 104 -12.63 2.76 3.22
CA HIS A 104 -12.57 2.00 4.46
C HIS A 104 -13.14 2.83 5.62
N LYS A 105 -14.30 2.42 6.16
CA LYS A 105 -15.09 3.18 7.12
C LYS A 105 -14.39 3.46 8.46
N LEU A 106 -13.57 2.52 8.93
CA LEU A 106 -12.86 2.65 10.23
C LEU A 106 -11.53 3.42 10.07
N ASN A 107 -10.66 2.93 9.18
CA ASN A 107 -9.32 3.46 8.95
C ASN A 107 -9.24 4.65 7.98
N LYS A 108 -10.39 5.13 7.48
CA LYS A 108 -10.58 6.38 6.73
C LYS A 108 -9.67 6.56 5.50
N TYR A 109 -9.52 5.53 4.67
CA TYR A 109 -8.75 5.60 3.42
C TYR A 109 -9.54 5.10 2.22
N ARG A 110 -9.11 5.52 1.02
CA ARG A 110 -9.60 4.99 -0.26
C ARG A 110 -8.63 3.97 -0.83
N GLY A 111 -9.13 3.07 -1.66
CA GLY A 111 -8.31 2.14 -2.41
C GLY A 111 -9.08 1.43 -3.50
N VAL A 112 -8.35 0.70 -4.35
CA VAL A 112 -8.93 -0.12 -5.42
C VAL A 112 -8.80 -1.59 -5.10
N ILE A 113 -9.87 -2.36 -5.29
CA ILE A 113 -9.90 -3.80 -5.07
C ILE A 113 -9.13 -4.50 -6.18
N ILE A 114 -8.15 -5.32 -5.82
CA ILE A 114 -7.37 -6.16 -6.76
C ILE A 114 -7.71 -7.64 -6.67
N GLY A 115 -8.52 -8.04 -5.70
CA GLY A 115 -8.96 -9.41 -5.52
C GLY A 115 -9.88 -9.59 -4.31
N TRP A 116 -10.61 -10.70 -4.30
CA TRP A 116 -11.48 -11.09 -3.19
C TRP A 116 -11.36 -12.59 -2.86
N ASP A 117 -11.70 -12.92 -1.60
CA ASP A 117 -11.90 -14.26 -1.08
C ASP A 117 -13.29 -14.32 -0.41
N THR A 118 -13.98 -15.46 -0.52
CA THR A 118 -15.33 -15.67 0.06
C THR A 118 -15.34 -15.67 1.58
N GLN A 119 -14.21 -16.07 2.17
CA GLN A 119 -13.93 -16.08 3.60
C GLN A 119 -12.51 -15.57 3.82
N ALA A 120 -12.14 -15.22 5.04
CA ALA A 120 -10.78 -14.77 5.32
C ALA A 120 -9.77 -15.88 4.99
N ASN A 121 -8.90 -15.61 4.01
CA ASN A 121 -7.82 -16.47 3.59
C ASN A 121 -6.50 -15.73 3.80
N ALA A 122 -6.04 -15.72 5.05
CA ALA A 122 -4.77 -15.16 5.47
C ALA A 122 -4.15 -16.09 6.52
N PRO A 123 -2.82 -16.03 6.75
CA PRO A 123 -2.20 -16.84 7.77
C PRO A 123 -2.79 -16.56 9.16
N GLU A 124 -3.02 -17.62 9.94
CA GLU A 124 -3.68 -17.53 11.25
C GLU A 124 -2.99 -16.52 12.18
N PHE A 125 -1.65 -16.55 12.27
CA PHE A 125 -0.89 -15.60 13.10
C PHE A 125 -1.14 -14.14 12.69
N TRP A 126 -1.28 -13.87 11.39
CA TRP A 126 -1.53 -12.53 10.87
C TRP A 126 -2.94 -12.08 11.22
N LEU A 127 -3.93 -12.96 11.04
CA LEU A 127 -5.31 -12.68 11.43
C LEU A 127 -5.40 -12.43 12.94
N THR A 128 -4.68 -13.21 13.76
CA THR A 128 -4.64 -12.99 15.21
C THR A 128 -4.06 -11.63 15.57
N LYS A 129 -2.97 -11.25 14.91
CA LYS A 129 -2.31 -9.95 15.12
C LYS A 129 -3.17 -8.76 14.70
N VAL A 130 -3.89 -8.87 13.57
CA VAL A 130 -4.63 -7.75 12.98
C VAL A 130 -6.08 -7.66 13.47
N ARG A 131 -6.69 -8.79 13.82
CA ARG A 131 -8.14 -8.89 14.12
C ARG A 131 -8.45 -9.47 15.51
N GLY A 132 -7.44 -9.83 16.29
CA GLY A 132 -7.62 -10.43 17.61
C GLY A 132 -7.83 -11.94 17.55
N SER A 133 -8.20 -12.54 18.68
CA SER A 133 -8.22 -14.00 18.83
C SER A 133 -9.25 -14.68 17.92
N LYS A 134 -9.00 -15.95 17.55
CA LYS A 134 -9.90 -16.74 16.71
C LYS A 134 -11.31 -16.92 17.31
N LYS A 135 -11.44 -16.84 18.64
CA LYS A 135 -12.73 -16.96 19.34
C LYS A 135 -13.61 -15.73 19.18
N GLU A 136 -13.01 -14.56 18.97
CA GLU A 136 -13.69 -13.27 18.97
C GLU A 136 -13.88 -12.70 17.57
N ARG A 137 -13.05 -13.13 16.60
CA ARG A 137 -13.04 -12.58 15.24
C ARG A 137 -14.00 -13.34 14.31
N ASP A 138 -14.64 -12.58 13.42
CA ASP A 138 -15.51 -13.09 12.35
C ASP A 138 -14.72 -13.17 11.04
N ASP A 139 -14.34 -14.39 10.66
CA ASP A 139 -13.58 -14.71 9.45
C ASP A 139 -14.44 -15.32 8.34
N THR A 140 -15.75 -15.47 8.57
CA THR A 140 -16.63 -16.23 7.67
C THR A 140 -17.08 -15.43 6.45
N GLY A 141 -17.06 -14.11 6.55
CA GLY A 141 -17.50 -13.21 5.49
C GLY A 141 -16.44 -12.90 4.42
N PRO A 142 -16.85 -12.27 3.30
CA PRO A 142 -15.94 -11.91 2.23
C PRO A 142 -14.85 -10.93 2.64
N ASN A 143 -13.65 -11.15 2.09
CA ASN A 143 -12.48 -10.32 2.31
C ASN A 143 -11.88 -9.87 0.98
N TYR A 144 -11.30 -8.68 0.97
CA TYR A 144 -10.83 -8.01 -0.24
C TYR A 144 -9.38 -7.57 -0.07
N ALA A 145 -8.57 -7.80 -1.09
CA ALA A 145 -7.25 -7.22 -1.24
C ALA A 145 -7.37 -5.86 -1.92
N VAL A 146 -6.84 -4.82 -1.29
CA VAL A 146 -7.04 -3.42 -1.69
C VAL A 146 -5.70 -2.69 -1.78
N LEU A 147 -5.43 -2.07 -2.92
CA LEU A 147 -4.32 -1.11 -3.05
C LEU A 147 -4.75 0.22 -2.43
N ILE A 148 -4.11 0.63 -1.34
CA ILE A 148 -4.45 1.84 -0.60
C ILE A 148 -3.86 3.07 -1.29
N ASP A 149 -4.69 4.09 -1.50
CA ASP A 149 -4.26 5.34 -2.11
C ASP A 149 -3.14 6.01 -1.28
N THR A 150 -2.04 6.34 -1.94
CA THR A 150 -0.85 6.93 -1.32
C THR A 150 -1.09 8.32 -0.77
N ARG A 151 -2.15 9.02 -1.19
CA ARG A 151 -2.57 10.29 -0.57
C ARG A 151 -3.03 10.12 0.88
N PHE A 152 -3.45 8.90 1.27
CA PHE A 152 -3.91 8.60 2.63
C PHE A 152 -2.83 7.91 3.47
N ARG A 153 -1.75 7.41 2.85
CA ARG A 153 -0.68 6.66 3.52
C ARG A 153 0.67 7.05 2.94
N ALA A 154 1.59 7.48 3.80
CA ALA A 154 2.95 7.86 3.42
C ALA A 154 3.71 6.73 2.69
N VAL A 155 3.46 5.48 3.06
CA VAL A 155 4.04 4.30 2.41
C VAL A 155 2.94 3.57 1.62
N PRO A 156 3.17 3.19 0.35
CA PRO A 156 2.24 2.37 -0.41
C PRO A 156 1.95 1.05 0.30
N GLN A 157 0.67 0.74 0.49
CA GLN A 157 0.23 -0.41 1.28
C GLN A 157 -0.84 -1.19 0.54
N LEU A 158 -0.78 -2.51 0.70
CA LEU A 158 -1.85 -3.44 0.34
C LEU A 158 -2.61 -3.80 1.61
N GLY A 159 -3.91 -3.49 1.64
CA GLY A 159 -4.80 -3.84 2.74
C GLY A 159 -5.54 -5.15 2.45
N TYR A 160 -5.80 -5.93 3.49
CA TYR A 160 -6.70 -7.09 3.43
C TYR A 160 -7.88 -6.90 4.39
N VAL A 161 -9.05 -6.59 3.84
CA VAL A 161 -10.14 -5.92 4.55
C VAL A 161 -11.43 -6.72 4.44
N MET A 162 -12.26 -6.66 5.49
CA MET A 162 -13.57 -7.30 5.50
C MET A 162 -14.59 -6.46 4.72
N GLU A 163 -15.52 -7.11 4.04
CA GLU A 163 -16.62 -6.44 3.31
C GLU A 163 -17.35 -5.41 4.16
N LYS A 164 -17.68 -5.77 5.41
CA LYS A 164 -18.42 -4.91 6.34
C LYS A 164 -17.71 -3.61 6.69
N ASN A 165 -16.40 -3.51 6.45
CA ASN A 165 -15.59 -2.34 6.77
C ASN A 165 -15.43 -1.39 5.59
N ILE A 166 -15.88 -1.77 4.39
CA ILE A 166 -15.73 -0.98 3.18
C ILE A 166 -17.08 -0.60 2.57
N GLU A 167 -17.07 0.47 1.79
CA GLU A 167 -18.22 0.96 1.03
C GLU A 167 -17.75 1.49 -0.33
N ARG A 168 -18.64 1.48 -1.33
CA ARG A 168 -18.32 1.96 -2.68
C ARG A 168 -18.15 3.48 -2.66
N VAL A 169 -17.18 3.96 -3.44
CA VAL A 169 -16.98 5.40 -3.66
C VAL A 169 -17.57 5.78 -5.02
N GLU A 170 -18.50 6.74 -5.01
CA GLU A 170 -19.11 7.29 -6.23
C GLU A 170 -18.27 8.43 -6.85
N GLU A 171 -17.26 8.92 -6.12
CA GLU A 171 -16.37 9.97 -6.60
C GLU A 171 -15.49 9.48 -7.76
N THR A 172 -15.52 10.20 -8.88
CA THR A 172 -14.85 9.82 -10.13
C THR A 172 -13.35 10.12 -10.17
N SER A 173 -12.64 10.04 -9.03
CA SER A 173 -11.20 10.26 -8.96
C SER A 173 -10.39 8.97 -8.87
N LYS A 174 -9.26 8.95 -9.59
CA LYS A 174 -8.30 7.84 -9.62
C LYS A 174 -7.66 7.59 -8.24
N ILE A 175 -7.26 6.35 -8.04
CA ILE A 175 -6.36 5.90 -6.98
C ILE A 175 -4.91 6.08 -7.41
N TYR A 176 -4.12 6.70 -6.54
CA TYR A 176 -2.66 6.81 -6.70
C TYR A 176 -2.00 5.69 -5.92
N HIS A 177 -1.39 4.72 -6.60
CA HIS A 177 -0.53 3.72 -5.98
C HIS A 177 0.42 3.14 -7.05
N PRO A 178 1.72 2.91 -6.76
CA PRO A 178 2.70 2.43 -7.73
C PRO A 178 2.37 1.08 -8.41
N LEU A 179 1.45 0.29 -7.84
CA LEU A 179 1.08 -1.02 -8.35
C LEU A 179 -0.20 -0.99 -9.19
N VAL A 180 -0.91 0.13 -9.31
CA VAL A 180 -2.18 0.21 -10.06
C VAL A 180 -1.99 -0.29 -11.50
N ASN A 181 -0.95 0.18 -12.18
CA ASN A 181 -0.67 -0.18 -13.57
C ASN A 181 -0.26 -1.64 -13.75
N LYS A 182 0.12 -2.34 -12.67
CA LYS A 182 0.40 -3.78 -12.69
C LYS A 182 -0.89 -4.59 -12.83
N TYR A 183 -1.99 -4.15 -12.21
CA TYR A 183 -3.26 -4.88 -12.18
C TYR A 183 -4.28 -4.39 -13.22
N PHE A 184 -4.23 -3.10 -13.56
CA PHE A 184 -5.25 -2.46 -14.39
C PHE A 184 -4.68 -1.86 -15.67
N GLU A 185 -5.48 -1.90 -16.74
CA GLU A 185 -5.13 -1.29 -18.03
C GLU A 185 -5.41 0.21 -18.01
N ARG A 186 -6.58 0.59 -17.49
CA ARG A 186 -7.04 1.98 -17.44
C ARG A 186 -8.08 2.18 -16.35
N TYR A 187 -8.32 3.44 -16.03
CA TYR A 187 -9.44 3.90 -15.22
C TYR A 187 -10.61 4.32 -16.11
N ASN A 188 -11.82 3.90 -15.76
CA ASN A 188 -13.07 4.32 -16.37
C ASN A 188 -13.75 5.39 -15.49
N PRO A 189 -13.74 6.67 -15.90
CA PRO A 189 -14.31 7.75 -15.11
C PRO A 189 -15.85 7.75 -15.09
N VAL A 190 -16.52 7.03 -15.99
CA VAL A 190 -17.99 6.99 -16.04
C VAL A 190 -18.55 6.20 -14.86
N ASP A 191 -17.94 5.04 -14.56
CA ASP A 191 -18.41 4.13 -13.50
C ASP A 191 -17.57 4.19 -12.23
N ALA A 192 -16.56 5.08 -12.20
CA ALA A 192 -15.55 5.16 -11.14
C ALA A 192 -14.84 3.82 -10.85
N THR A 193 -14.53 3.05 -11.89
CA THR A 193 -13.90 1.72 -11.79
C THR A 193 -12.60 1.62 -12.59
N TYR A 194 -11.80 0.61 -12.28
CA TYR A 194 -10.63 0.23 -13.07
C TYR A 194 -10.90 -1.00 -13.93
N ILE A 195 -10.39 -0.98 -15.17
CA ILE A 195 -10.50 -2.11 -16.09
C ILE A 195 -9.33 -3.08 -15.84
N PRO A 196 -9.59 -4.33 -15.42
CA PRO A 196 -8.54 -5.28 -15.11
C PRO A 196 -7.75 -5.73 -16.35
N ARG A 197 -6.45 -5.97 -16.18
CA ARG A 197 -5.60 -6.59 -17.21
C ARG A 197 -6.05 -8.02 -17.54
N PRO A 198 -5.67 -8.57 -18.71
CA PRO A 198 -6.20 -9.86 -19.18
C PRO A 198 -5.93 -11.01 -18.19
N TYR A 199 -4.75 -11.04 -17.56
CA TYR A 199 -4.44 -12.07 -16.57
C TYR A 199 -5.37 -12.00 -15.35
N LEU A 200 -5.75 -10.80 -14.91
CA LEU A 200 -6.61 -10.63 -13.75
C LEU A 200 -8.06 -10.99 -14.10
N ARG A 201 -8.49 -10.70 -15.34
CA ARG A 201 -9.78 -11.18 -15.88
C ARG A 201 -9.86 -12.70 -16.00
N GLN A 202 -8.75 -13.40 -16.24
CA GLN A 202 -8.74 -14.87 -16.22
C GLN A 202 -8.99 -15.41 -14.81
N VAL A 203 -8.50 -14.71 -13.78
CA VAL A 203 -8.71 -15.09 -12.38
C VAL A 203 -10.10 -14.66 -11.89
N TYR A 204 -10.64 -13.55 -12.38
CA TYR A 204 -11.95 -13.00 -12.02
C TYR A 204 -12.80 -12.75 -13.28
N PRO A 205 -13.29 -13.82 -13.96
CA PRO A 205 -13.96 -13.68 -15.26
C PRO A 205 -15.34 -13.02 -15.21
N ASN A 206 -15.93 -12.94 -14.02
CA ASN A 206 -17.30 -12.44 -13.79
C ASN A 206 -17.33 -11.06 -13.07
N ASP A 207 -16.17 -10.40 -12.99
CA ASP A 207 -15.99 -9.08 -12.39
C ASP A 207 -15.97 -7.98 -13.46
#